data_AF-A0A966PR21-F1
#
_entry.id   AF-A0A966PR21-F1
#
_cell.length_a   1.000
_cell.length_b   1.000
_cell.length_c   1.000
_cell.angle_alpha   90.00
_cell.angle_beta   90.00
_cell.angle_gamma   90.00
#
_symmetry.space_group_name_H-M   'P 1'
#
loop_
_entity.id
_entity.type
_entity.pdbx_description
1 polymer ?
#
loop_
_entity_poly.entity_id
_entity_poly.type
_entity_poly.pdbx_seq_one_letter_code
_entity_poly.pdbx_strand_id
1 'polypeptide(L)'
;MKKLILICFILMSFVPYHDNRKDMSLLTKENLWLTIQAMDIKYPEIVFAQAILETGHFKSSNLKSSNNLFGMMMPGVRETVAIKKNQRGFAVYETWMHSVQDYKLYQDYTMRKKKMTRSQYMSFIDRKYSESRGYAKKLRSIIQRHQDILAIQY
;
A
#
# COMPACT_ATOMS: atom_id res chain seq x y z
N MET A 1 -17.49 52.69 8.70
CA MET A 1 -16.64 52.25 9.83
C MET A 1 -17.10 50.86 10.27
N LYS A 2 -16.19 49.88 10.26
CA LYS A 2 -16.07 48.67 11.12
C LYS A 2 -17.39 48.16 11.74
N LYS A 3 -17.87 46.93 11.52
CA LYS A 3 -17.28 45.62 11.91
C LYS A 3 -18.04 44.50 11.14
N LEU A 4 -17.42 43.82 10.18
CA LEU A 4 -16.85 42.46 10.27
C LEU A 4 -17.02 41.72 11.63
N ILE A 5 -17.96 40.76 11.69
CA ILE A 5 -17.98 39.60 12.60
C ILE A 5 -18.56 38.43 11.77
N LEU A 6 -17.72 37.65 11.08
CA LEU A 6 -17.27 36.32 11.50
C LEU A 6 -18.41 35.38 11.94
N ILE A 7 -19.12 34.80 10.96
CA ILE A 7 -19.86 33.55 11.13
C ILE A 7 -19.18 32.53 10.21
N CYS A 8 -18.10 31.91 10.69
CA CYS A 8 -17.34 30.94 9.90
C CYS A 8 -16.98 29.65 10.67
N PHE A 9 -17.67 29.34 11.79
CA PHE A 9 -17.15 28.33 12.74
C PHE A 9 -18.07 27.15 13.11
N ILE A 10 -19.15 26.84 12.39
CA ILE A 10 -20.04 25.72 12.79
C ILE A 10 -20.39 24.76 11.64
N LEU A 11 -19.45 24.43 10.75
CA LEU A 11 -19.60 23.31 9.80
C LEU A 11 -18.34 22.44 9.65
N MET A 12 -17.44 22.43 10.63
CA MET A 12 -16.25 21.55 10.65
C MET A 12 -16.36 20.36 11.62
N SER A 13 -17.53 20.07 12.16
CA SER A 13 -17.71 19.02 13.17
C SER A 13 -18.43 17.80 12.62
N PHE A 14 -17.93 17.22 11.53
CA PHE A 14 -18.17 15.81 11.17
C PHE A 14 -17.02 15.26 10.29
N VAL A 15 -15.78 15.70 10.51
CA VAL A 15 -14.63 14.88 10.08
C VAL A 15 -14.36 13.92 11.24
N PRO A 16 -14.70 12.62 11.13
CA PRO A 16 -14.36 11.67 12.17
C PRO A 16 -12.84 11.71 12.39
N TYR A 17 -12.42 11.95 13.64
CA TYR A 17 -11.01 11.86 13.99
C TYR A 17 -10.55 10.42 13.76
N HIS A 18 -9.71 10.24 12.74
CA HIS A 18 -9.17 8.95 12.38
C HIS A 18 -7.91 8.66 13.23
N ASP A 19 -8.01 7.74 14.19
CA ASP A 19 -6.88 7.35 15.03
C ASP A 19 -5.96 6.35 14.32
N ASN A 20 -4.99 6.90 13.60
CA ASN A 20 -3.93 6.16 12.91
C ASN A 20 -3.21 5.11 13.79
N ARG A 21 -3.16 5.29 15.12
CA ARG A 21 -2.48 4.34 16.02
C ARG A 21 -3.26 3.03 16.15
N LYS A 22 -4.58 3.12 16.21
CA LYS A 22 -5.46 1.95 16.30
C LYS A 22 -5.42 1.15 14.98
N ASP A 23 -5.42 1.84 13.85
CA ASP A 23 -5.34 1.23 12.52
C ASP A 23 -4.02 0.49 12.29
N MET A 24 -2.90 1.08 12.71
CA MET A 24 -1.59 0.42 12.62
C MET A 24 -1.45 -0.77 13.57
N SER A 25 -2.19 -0.81 14.69
CA SER A 25 -2.21 -1.99 15.57
C SER A 25 -2.87 -3.20 14.93
N LEU A 26 -3.76 -2.98 13.94
CA LEU A 26 -4.42 -4.02 13.18
C LEU A 26 -3.58 -4.53 12.00
N LEU A 27 -2.44 -3.90 11.69
CA LEU A 27 -1.54 -4.37 10.66
C LEU A 27 -0.71 -5.57 11.18
N THR A 28 -1.27 -6.76 11.00
CA THR A 28 -0.56 -8.04 11.14
C THR A 28 -0.28 -8.65 9.76
N LYS A 29 0.53 -9.70 9.71
CA LYS A 29 0.79 -10.37 8.42
C LYS A 29 -0.45 -11.10 7.92
N GLU A 30 -1.22 -11.67 8.83
CA GLU A 30 -2.48 -12.36 8.59
C GLU A 30 -3.52 -11.38 8.05
N ASN A 31 -3.70 -10.22 8.71
CA ASN A 31 -4.64 -9.20 8.25
C ASN A 31 -4.22 -8.60 6.91
N LEU A 32 -2.92 -8.39 6.69
CA LEU A 32 -2.41 -7.98 5.38
C LEU A 32 -2.75 -9.01 4.31
N TRP A 33 -2.48 -10.30 4.57
CA TRP A 33 -2.75 -11.38 3.63
C TRP A 33 -4.23 -11.47 3.26
N LEU A 34 -5.12 -11.50 4.27
CA LEU A 34 -6.56 -11.54 4.08
C LEU A 34 -7.07 -10.31 3.30
N THR A 35 -6.53 -9.12 3.57
CA THR A 35 -6.89 -7.89 2.85
C THR A 35 -6.47 -7.94 1.39
N ILE A 36 -5.26 -8.44 1.10
CA ILE A 36 -4.78 -8.62 -0.28
C ILE A 36 -5.67 -9.60 -1.04
N GLN A 37 -6.06 -10.72 -0.42
CA GLN A 37 -6.97 -11.70 -1.01
C GLN A 37 -8.36 -11.10 -1.26
N ALA A 38 -8.94 -10.43 -0.27
CA ALA A 38 -10.26 -9.81 -0.37
C ALA A 38 -10.36 -8.75 -1.47
N MET A 39 -9.26 -8.12 -1.87
CA MET A 39 -9.19 -7.14 -2.96
C MET A 39 -8.97 -7.75 -4.36
N ASP A 40 -8.96 -9.08 -4.51
CA ASP A 40 -8.66 -9.82 -5.75
C ASP A 40 -7.39 -9.28 -6.46
N ILE A 41 -6.34 -9.06 -5.67
CA ILE A 41 -5.02 -8.71 -6.19
C ILE A 41 -4.41 -9.97 -6.83
N LYS A 42 -3.96 -9.84 -8.08
CA LYS A 42 -3.30 -10.94 -8.79
C LYS A 42 -1.91 -11.21 -8.22
N TYR A 43 -1.58 -12.49 -8.11
CA TYR A 43 -0.34 -12.98 -7.50
C TYR A 43 -0.17 -12.42 -6.07
N PRO A 44 -1.16 -12.66 -5.20
CA PRO A 44 -1.24 -12.02 -3.89
C PRO A 44 0.01 -12.33 -3.04
N GLU A 45 0.64 -13.49 -3.22
CA GLU A 45 1.85 -13.88 -2.50
C GLU A 45 3.07 -13.01 -2.88
N ILE A 46 3.13 -12.53 -4.13
CA ILE A 46 4.17 -11.58 -4.57
C ILE A 46 3.94 -10.24 -3.88
N VAL A 47 2.70 -9.77 -3.85
CA VAL A 47 2.34 -8.47 -3.27
C VAL A 47 2.53 -8.47 -1.76
N PHE A 48 2.13 -9.55 -1.08
CA PHE A 48 2.42 -9.78 0.33
C PHE A 48 3.92 -9.69 0.59
N ALA A 49 4.74 -10.42 -0.19
CA ALA A 49 6.19 -10.40 -0.02
C ALA A 49 6.81 -9.02 -0.25
N GLN A 50 6.27 -8.23 -1.19
CA GLN A 50 6.68 -6.84 -1.39
C GLN A 50 6.40 -5.99 -0.15
N ALA A 51 5.18 -6.03 0.40
CA ALA A 51 4.85 -5.27 1.60
C ALA A 51 5.77 -5.64 2.78
N ILE A 52 6.07 -6.92 2.98
CA ILE A 52 7.02 -7.35 4.03
C ILE A 52 8.42 -6.80 3.77
N LEU A 53 8.89 -6.81 2.52
CA LEU A 53 10.21 -6.33 2.14
C LEU A 53 10.32 -4.80 2.31
N GLU A 54 9.40 -4.04 1.71
CA GLU A 54 9.40 -2.58 1.68
C GLU A 54 9.25 -1.95 3.07
N THR A 55 8.53 -2.62 3.96
CA THR A 55 8.31 -2.14 5.34
C THR A 55 9.39 -2.59 6.32
N GLY A 56 10.36 -3.40 5.87
CA GLY A 56 11.33 -4.03 6.76
C GLY A 56 10.66 -4.88 7.84
N HIS A 57 9.70 -5.73 7.44
CA HIS A 57 8.86 -6.51 8.34
C HIS A 57 8.03 -5.65 9.33
N PHE A 58 7.41 -4.58 8.82
CA PHE A 58 6.63 -3.59 9.58
C PHE A 58 7.41 -2.80 10.64
N LYS A 59 8.74 -2.82 10.59
CA LYS A 59 9.62 -2.11 11.54
C LYS A 59 9.99 -0.69 11.07
N SER A 60 9.76 -0.36 9.80
CA SER A 60 10.10 0.93 9.22
C SER A 60 9.34 2.09 9.85
N SER A 61 10.05 3.17 10.20
CA SER A 61 9.45 4.41 10.70
C SER A 61 8.63 5.14 9.63
N ASN A 62 8.98 5.01 8.35
CA ASN A 62 8.25 5.64 7.25
C ASN A 62 6.83 5.07 7.08
N LEU A 63 6.64 3.79 7.42
CA LEU A 63 5.32 3.16 7.42
C LEU A 63 4.37 3.87 8.39
N LYS A 64 4.84 4.20 9.60
CA LYS A 64 4.03 4.81 10.66
C LYS A 64 3.50 6.20 10.31
N SER A 65 4.21 6.94 9.45
CA SER A 65 3.86 8.33 9.10
C SER A 65 3.11 8.44 7.77
N SER A 66 3.14 7.41 6.92
CA SER A 66 2.54 7.46 5.58
C SER A 66 1.50 6.39 5.31
N ASN A 67 1.41 5.35 6.15
CA ASN A 67 0.63 4.14 5.91
C ASN A 67 0.93 3.46 4.55
N ASN A 68 2.07 3.76 3.93
CA ASN A 68 2.44 3.27 2.60
C ASN A 68 3.25 1.97 2.72
N LEU A 69 2.60 0.84 2.43
CA LEU A 69 3.19 -0.50 2.55
C LEU A 69 4.16 -0.83 1.42
N PHE A 70 4.06 -0.16 0.27
CA PHE A 70 4.70 -0.59 -0.99
C PHE A 70 5.71 0.43 -1.55
N GLY A 71 6.02 1.49 -0.79
CA GLY A 71 6.90 2.57 -1.22
C GLY A 71 6.41 3.28 -2.49
N MET A 72 5.09 3.36 -2.70
CA MET A 72 4.53 3.90 -3.95
C MET A 72 4.64 5.42 -4.03
N MET A 73 5.10 5.91 -5.18
CA MET A 73 5.06 7.34 -5.53
C MET A 73 3.62 7.78 -5.82
N MET A 74 3.30 9.04 -5.52
CA MET A 74 2.03 9.64 -5.92
C MET A 74 1.86 9.54 -7.44
N PRO A 75 0.81 8.87 -7.95
CA PRO A 75 0.64 8.72 -9.39
C PRO A 75 0.21 10.04 -10.05
N GLY A 76 0.65 10.24 -11.29
CA GLY A 76 0.23 11.38 -12.11
C GLY A 76 -0.85 11.06 -13.15
N VAL A 77 -1.15 9.79 -13.39
CA VAL A 77 -2.00 9.36 -14.54
C VAL A 77 -3.12 8.39 -14.16
N ARG A 78 -2.88 7.49 -13.19
CA ARG A 78 -3.90 6.53 -12.73
C ARG A 78 -4.66 7.09 -11.54
N GLU A 79 -5.84 6.55 -11.30
CA GLU A 79 -6.61 6.77 -10.08
C GLU A 79 -5.81 6.37 -8.83
N THR A 80 -6.11 7.04 -7.71
CA THR A 80 -5.49 6.78 -6.42
C THR A 80 -6.40 7.11 -5.25
N VAL A 81 -6.22 6.38 -4.16
CA VAL A 81 -6.82 6.70 -2.84
C VAL A 81 -5.83 7.42 -1.92
N ALA A 82 -4.66 7.83 -2.43
CA ALA A 82 -3.71 8.62 -1.66
C ALA A 82 -4.29 10.00 -1.32
N ILE A 83 -4.19 10.40 -0.05
CA ILE A 83 -4.73 11.68 0.43
C ILE A 83 -3.77 12.85 0.16
N LYS A 84 -2.46 12.56 0.05
CA LYS A 84 -1.41 13.53 -0.28
C LYS A 84 -0.11 12.84 -0.65
N LYS A 85 0.89 13.61 -1.08
CA LYS A 85 2.28 13.16 -1.20
C LYS A 85 3.15 13.74 -0.08
N ASN A 86 4.15 13.01 0.38
CA ASN A 86 5.16 13.55 1.29
C ASN A 86 6.20 14.40 0.53
N GLN A 87 7.16 14.99 1.26
CA GLN A 87 8.18 15.86 0.68
C GLN A 87 9.06 15.18 -0.39
N ARG A 88 9.16 13.85 -0.37
CA ARG A 88 9.92 13.06 -1.35
C ARG A 88 9.04 12.53 -2.49
N GLY A 89 7.76 12.90 -2.53
CA GLY A 89 6.82 12.49 -3.58
C GLY A 89 6.14 11.13 -3.36
N PHE A 90 6.41 10.44 -2.25
CA PHE A 90 5.70 9.19 -1.92
C PHE A 90 4.25 9.48 -1.54
N ALA A 91 3.35 8.59 -1.95
CA ALA A 91 1.96 8.62 -1.55
C ALA A 91 1.81 8.43 -0.04
N VAL A 92 0.85 9.13 0.54
CA VAL A 92 0.41 9.00 1.93
C VAL A 92 -1.06 8.60 1.91
N TYR A 93 -1.42 7.65 2.74
CA TYR A 93 -2.76 7.07 2.80
C TYR A 93 -3.39 7.28 4.17
N GLU A 94 -4.71 7.33 4.22
CA GLU A 94 -5.45 7.42 5.49
C GLU A 94 -5.21 6.18 6.36
N THR A 95 -5.19 4.99 5.75
CA THR A 95 -4.98 3.71 6.45
C THR A 95 -4.03 2.82 5.65
N TRP A 96 -3.45 1.79 6.28
CA TRP A 96 -2.64 0.80 5.57
C TRP A 96 -3.48 -0.01 4.56
N MET A 97 -4.78 -0.19 4.81
CA MET A 97 -5.70 -0.86 3.87
C MET A 97 -5.86 -0.05 2.59
N HIS A 98 -5.92 1.29 2.69
CA HIS A 98 -5.89 2.15 1.51
C HIS A 98 -4.59 2.01 0.70
N SER A 99 -3.45 1.69 1.34
CA SER A 99 -2.24 1.34 0.60
C SER A 99 -2.39 0.05 -0.21
N VAL A 100 -3.10 -0.96 0.31
CA VAL A 100 -3.41 -2.21 -0.41
C VAL A 100 -4.38 -1.93 -1.57
N GLN A 101 -5.40 -1.11 -1.32
CA GLN A 101 -6.34 -0.68 -2.36
C GLN A 101 -5.64 0.10 -3.48
N ASP A 102 -4.74 1.02 -3.14
CA ASP A 102 -3.99 1.77 -4.15
C ASP A 102 -3.03 0.87 -4.95
N TYR A 103 -2.50 -0.18 -4.32
CA TYR A 103 -1.73 -1.20 -5.03
C TYR A 103 -2.59 -1.96 -6.05
N LYS A 104 -3.84 -2.30 -5.70
CA LYS A 104 -4.81 -2.91 -6.64
C LYS A 104 -5.04 -2.00 -7.85
N LEU A 105 -5.32 -0.71 -7.63
CA LEU A 105 -5.46 0.28 -8.71
C LEU A 105 -4.20 0.36 -9.60
N TYR A 106 -3.02 0.34 -8.98
CA TYR A 106 -1.76 0.29 -9.69
C TYR A 106 -1.60 -0.98 -10.54
N GLN A 107 -1.94 -2.15 -9.99
CA GLN A 107 -1.82 -3.43 -10.69
C GLN A 107 -2.79 -3.49 -11.87
N ASP A 108 -4.05 -3.08 -11.66
CA ASP A 108 -5.06 -3.06 -12.72
C ASP A 108 -4.67 -2.10 -13.84
N TYR A 109 -4.20 -0.89 -13.51
CA TYR A 109 -3.67 0.05 -14.50
C TYR A 109 -2.48 -0.53 -15.29
N THR A 110 -1.56 -1.20 -14.59
CA THR A 110 -0.36 -1.81 -15.18
C THR A 110 -0.72 -2.97 -16.12
N MET A 111 -1.74 -3.76 -15.78
CA MET A 111 -2.16 -4.94 -16.54
C MET A 111 -3.31 -4.67 -17.53
N ARG A 112 -3.86 -3.45 -17.59
CA ARG A 112 -5.04 -3.13 -18.42
C ARG A 112 -4.91 -3.48 -19.89
N LYS A 113 -3.71 -3.32 -20.47
CA LYS A 113 -3.44 -3.58 -21.90
C LYS A 113 -2.97 -5.02 -22.15
N LYS A 114 -2.33 -5.64 -21.16
CA LYS A 114 -1.75 -6.97 -21.27
C LYS A 114 -1.71 -7.62 -19.90
N LYS A 115 -2.46 -8.70 -19.74
CA LYS A 115 -2.36 -9.57 -18.57
C LYS A 115 -0.98 -10.24 -18.57
N MET A 116 -0.29 -10.16 -17.45
CA MET A 116 1.00 -10.83 -17.26
C MET A 116 0.76 -12.17 -16.58
N THR A 117 1.49 -13.22 -16.99
CA THR A 117 1.61 -14.44 -16.19
C THR A 117 2.37 -14.14 -14.88
N ARG A 118 2.30 -15.06 -13.92
CA ARG A 118 3.01 -14.92 -12.63
C ARG A 118 4.50 -14.62 -12.81
N SER A 119 5.16 -15.35 -13.71
CA SER A 119 6.58 -15.16 -14.02
C SER A 119 6.85 -13.80 -14.65
N GLN A 120 6.03 -13.40 -15.63
CA GLN A 120 6.14 -12.08 -16.27
C GLN A 120 5.96 -10.95 -15.26
N TYR A 121 4.99 -11.10 -14.33
CA TYR A 121 4.76 -10.12 -13.28
C TYR A 121 5.92 -10.02 -12.30
N MET A 122 6.45 -11.16 -11.84
CA MET A 122 7.66 -11.19 -11.00
C MET A 122 8.84 -10.49 -11.67
N SER A 123 9.08 -10.75 -12.96
CA SER A 123 10.14 -10.06 -13.72
C SER A 123 9.88 -8.57 -13.91
N PHE A 124 8.61 -8.17 -14.10
CA PHE A 124 8.24 -6.76 -14.19
C PHE A 124 8.51 -6.02 -12.87
N ILE A 125 8.13 -6.62 -11.74
CA ILE A 125 8.37 -6.06 -10.41
C ILE A 125 9.87 -5.99 -10.10
N ASP A 126 10.64 -7.04 -10.40
CA ASP A 126 12.10 -7.07 -10.19
C ASP A 126 12.81 -5.90 -10.89
N ARG A 127 12.45 -5.62 -12.15
CA ARG A 127 13.01 -4.50 -12.91
C ARG A 127 12.57 -3.14 -12.38
N LYS A 128 11.34 -3.03 -11.88
CA LYS A 128 10.80 -1.76 -11.39
C LYS A 128 11.45 -1.32 -10.08
N TYR A 129 11.71 -2.26 -9.17
CA TYR A 129 12.15 -1.96 -7.81
C TYR A 129 13.65 -2.18 -7.58
N SER A 130 14.40 -2.69 -8.56
CA SER A 130 15.82 -2.96 -8.42
C SER A 130 16.60 -2.78 -9.72
N GLU A 131 17.61 -1.92 -9.68
CA GLU A 131 18.57 -1.74 -10.78
C GLU A 131 19.55 -2.91 -10.88
N SER A 132 19.88 -3.54 -9.74
CA SER A 132 20.71 -4.75 -9.66
C SER A 132 19.84 -5.97 -9.36
N ARG A 133 19.94 -7.03 -10.19
CA ARG A 133 19.10 -8.23 -10.12
C ARG A 133 19.17 -8.89 -8.73
N GLY A 134 18.09 -8.86 -7.97
CA GLY A 134 18.09 -9.40 -6.60
C GLY A 134 16.76 -9.30 -5.85
N TYR A 135 15.86 -8.42 -6.29
CA TYR A 135 14.56 -8.21 -5.65
C TYR A 135 13.69 -9.47 -5.71
N ALA A 136 13.60 -10.11 -6.88
CA ALA A 136 12.84 -11.34 -7.04
C ALA A 136 13.36 -12.49 -6.15
N LYS A 137 14.67 -12.55 -5.88
CA LYS A 137 15.25 -13.54 -4.95
C LYS A 137 14.78 -13.28 -3.51
N LYS A 138 14.78 -12.01 -3.07
CA LYS A 138 14.27 -11.61 -1.75
C LYS A 138 12.78 -11.94 -1.61
N LEU A 139 11.98 -11.62 -2.62
CA LEU A 139 10.54 -11.95 -2.63
C LEU A 139 10.31 -13.45 -2.51
N ARG A 140 11.00 -14.27 -3.32
CA ARG A 140 10.89 -15.73 -3.22
C ARG A 140 11.26 -16.26 -1.83
N SER A 141 12.30 -15.71 -1.20
CA SER A 141 12.68 -16.09 0.16
C SER A 141 11.62 -15.72 1.20
N ILE A 142 10.98 -14.55 1.05
CA ILE A 142 9.87 -14.14 1.94
C ILE A 142 8.65 -15.06 1.74
N ILE A 143 8.27 -15.33 0.49
CA ILE A 143 7.17 -16.26 0.16
C ILE A 143 7.42 -17.63 0.82
N GLN A 144 8.63 -18.18 0.67
CA GLN A 144 8.98 -19.48 1.23
C GLN A 144 8.92 -19.51 2.76
N ARG A 145 9.26 -18.40 3.44
CA ARG A 145 9.26 -18.31 4.90
C ARG A 145 7.88 -18.14 5.52
N HIS A 146 6.89 -17.74 4.72
CA HIS A 146 5.54 -17.41 5.20
C HIS A 146 4.47 -18.31 4.60
N GLN A 147 4.81 -19.57 4.26
CA GLN A 147 3.85 -20.53 3.71
C GLN A 147 2.68 -20.81 4.66
N ASP A 148 2.93 -20.76 5.96
CA ASP A 148 1.94 -20.86 7.04
C ASP A 148 0.85 -19.78 6.90
N ILE A 149 1.24 -18.55 6.60
CA ILE A 149 0.31 -17.42 6.41
C ILE A 149 -0.38 -17.52 5.06
N LEU A 150 0.37 -17.83 4.00
CA LEU A 150 -0.15 -17.91 2.64
C LEU A 150 -1.13 -19.08 2.43
N ALA A 151 -1.15 -20.05 3.35
CA ALA A 151 -2.11 -21.14 3.34
C ALA A 151 -3.51 -20.73 3.83
N ILE A 152 -3.63 -19.61 4.56
CA ILE A 152 -4.91 -19.10 5.06
C ILE A 152 -5.80 -18.72 3.86
N GLN A 153 -7.03 -19.21 3.85
CA GLN A 153 -8.02 -18.90 2.82
C GLN A 153 -9.09 -17.96 3.37
N TYR A 154 -9.67 -17.16 2.47
CA TYR A 154 -10.86 -16.36 2.71
C TYR A 154 -12.12 -17.20 2.60
#